data_AF-A0A830EF22-F1
#
_entry.id   AF-A0A830EF22-F1
#
_cell.length_a   1.000
_cell.length_b   1.000
_cell.length_c   1.000
_cell.angle_alpha   90.00
_cell.angle_beta   90.00
_cell.angle_gamma   90.00
#
_symmetry.space_group_name_H-M   'P 1'
#
loop_
_entity.id
_entity.type
_entity.pdbx_description
1 polymer ?
#
loop_
_entity_poly.entity_id
_entity_poly.type
_entity_poly.pdbx_seq_one_letter_code
_entity_poly.pdbx_strand_id
1 'polypeptide(L)' 'MRMELAKRYLTEMDEYLRKGDAVQVSEKAYKAAEEIVKALTKKFNVPEHQQAVKEGMWYTYLLTRAADTLSV' A
#
# COMPACT_ATOMS: atom_id res chain seq x y z
N MET A 1 8.74 -8.30 -4.20
CA MET A 1 7.51 -8.34 -5.02
C MET A 1 6.56 -7.18 -4.72
N ARG A 2 6.15 -6.96 -3.46
CA ARG A 2 5.29 -5.82 -3.05
C ARG A 2 5.91 -4.45 -3.37
N MET A 3 7.21 -4.27 -3.08
CA MET A 3 7.92 -3.01 -3.36
C MET A 3 8.05 -2.71 -4.85
N GLU A 4 8.24 -3.73 -5.69
CA GLU A 4 8.25 -3.60 -7.14
C GLU A 4 6.89 -3.15 -7.67
N LEU A 5 5.80 -3.67 -7.09
CA LEU A 5 4.45 -3.26 -7.45
C LEU A 5 4.18 -1.79 -7.05
N ALA A 6 4.64 -1.38 -5.86
CA ALA A 6 4.57 0.03 -5.44
C ALA A 6 5.32 0.96 -6.41
N LYS A 7 6.55 0.58 -6.83
CA LYS A 7 7.31 1.34 -7.83
C LYS A 7 6.57 1.46 -9.15
N ARG A 8 5.96 0.37 -9.62
CA ARG A 8 5.16 0.39 -10.85
C ARG A 8 3.97 1.34 -10.74
N TYR A 9 3.25 1.34 -9.61
CA TYR A 9 2.15 2.28 -9.40
C TYR A 9 2.62 3.73 -9.37
N LEU A 10 3.79 4.03 -8.81
CA LEU A 10 4.36 5.39 -8.87
C LEU A 10 4.71 5.81 -10.30
N THR A 11 5.27 4.90 -11.12
CA THR A 11 5.50 5.19 -12.55
C THR A 11 4.19 5.45 -13.29
N GLU A 12 3.16 4.62 -13.09
CA GLU A 12 1.83 4.83 -13.69
C GLU A 12 1.20 6.15 -13.21
N MET A 13 1.35 6.49 -11.92
CA MET A 13 0.90 7.75 -11.34
C MET A 13 1.51 8.96 -12.06
N ASP A 14 2.82 8.95 -12.32
CA ASP A 14 3.51 10.01 -13.06
C ASP A 14 2.98 10.16 -14.50
N GLU A 15 2.63 9.06 -15.15
CA GLU A 15 2.01 9.10 -16.48
C GLU A 15 0.62 9.74 -16.45
N TYR A 16 -0.20 9.46 -15.43
CA TYR A 16 -1.51 10.08 -15.27
C TYR A 16 -1.44 11.54 -14.83
N LEU A 17 -0.44 11.90 -14.03
CA LEU A 17 -0.13 13.29 -13.67
C LEU A 17 0.10 14.14 -14.92
N ARG A 18 0.90 13.64 -15.87
CA ARG A 18 1.16 14.33 -17.15
C ARG A 18 -0.10 14.50 -18.01
N LYS A 19 -1.10 13.63 -17.84
CA LYS A 19 -2.38 13.68 -18.55
C LYS A 19 -3.43 14.55 -17.85
N GLY A 20 -3.14 15.04 -16.63
CA GLY A 20 -4.09 15.81 -15.82
C GLY A 20 -5.24 14.97 -15.25
N ASP A 21 -5.11 13.64 -15.20
CA ASP A 21 -6.16 12.74 -14.71
C ASP A 21 -6.04 12.55 -13.19
N ALA A 22 -6.60 13.50 -12.43
CA ALA A 22 -6.54 13.49 -10.97
C ALA A 22 -7.15 12.22 -10.34
N VAL A 23 -8.17 11.62 -10.98
CA VAL A 23 -8.82 10.40 -10.49
C VAL A 23 -7.82 9.25 -10.52
N GLN A 24 -7.18 9.02 -11.67
CA GLN A 24 -6.18 7.95 -11.80
C GLN A 24 -4.93 8.20 -10.95
N VAL A 25 -4.49 9.45 -10.84
CA VAL A 25 -3.36 9.82 -9.96
C VAL A 25 -3.64 9.41 -8.51
N SER A 26 -4.81 9.79 -7.98
CA SER A 26 -5.17 9.47 -6.60
C SER A 26 -5.28 7.96 -6.34
N GLU A 27 -5.84 7.21 -7.29
CA GLU A 27 -5.95 5.75 -7.21
C GLU A 27 -4.57 5.07 -7.15
N LYS A 28 -3.64 5.50 -8.02
CA LYS A 28 -2.29 4.91 -8.11
C LYS A 28 -1.43 5.29 -6.90
N ALA A 29 -1.56 6.52 -6.39
CA ALA A 29 -0.90 6.93 -5.16
C ALA A 29 -1.33 6.06 -3.96
N TYR A 30 -2.65 5.83 -3.81
CA TYR A 30 -3.18 4.97 -2.74
C TYR A 30 -2.66 3.53 -2.86
N LYS A 31 -2.70 2.94 -4.06
CA LYS A 31 -2.20 1.57 -4.29
C LYS A 31 -0.70 1.43 -4.00
N ALA A 32 0.10 2.45 -4.35
CA ALA A 32 1.51 2.46 -4.01
C ALA A 32 1.72 2.45 -2.48
N ALA A 33 1.02 3.33 -1.75
CA ALA A 33 1.09 3.40 -0.29
C ALA A 33 0.65 2.08 0.37
N GLU A 34 -0.46 1.49 -0.10
CA GLU A 34 -0.98 0.22 0.40
C GLU A 34 0.07 -0.90 0.26
N GLU A 35 0.71 -1.02 -0.90
CA GLU A 35 1.71 -2.07 -1.12
C GLU A 35 3.00 -1.85 -0.30
N ILE A 36 3.38 -0.60 -0.03
CA ILE A 36 4.48 -0.25 0.88
C ILE A 36 4.15 -0.71 2.30
N VAL A 37 2.97 -0.35 2.84
CA VAL A 37 2.54 -0.76 4.19
C VAL A 37 2.53 -2.29 4.31
N LYS A 38 1.93 -3.01 3.35
CA LYS A 38 1.92 -4.48 3.33
C LYS A 38 3.32 -5.09 3.30
N ALA A 39 4.27 -4.46 2.60
CA ALA A 39 5.65 -4.92 2.56
C ALA A 39 6.35 -4.72 3.91
N LEU A 40 6.15 -3.57 4.55
CA LEU A 40 6.76 -3.23 5.83
C LEU A 40 6.19 -4.08 6.97
N THR A 41 4.89 -4.32 7.01
CA THR A 41 4.28 -5.19 8.02
C THR A 41 4.86 -6.60 8.00
N LYS A 42 5.10 -7.15 6.81
CA LYS A 42 5.80 -8.43 6.65
C LYS A 42 7.25 -8.36 7.14
N LYS A 43 7.98 -7.30 6.79
CA LYS A 43 9.40 -7.13 7.15
C LYS A 43 9.60 -7.03 8.66
N PHE A 44 8.73 -6.31 9.34
CA PHE A 44 8.80 -6.08 10.79
C PHE A 44 7.94 -7.06 11.61
N ASN A 45 7.22 -7.97 10.93
CA ASN A 45 6.39 -9.01 11.54
C ASN A 45 5.41 -8.47 12.59
N VAL A 46 4.70 -7.40 12.25
CA VAL A 46 3.67 -6.81 13.13
C VAL A 46 2.40 -7.67 13.16
N PRO A 47 1.58 -7.60 14.23
CA PRO A 47 0.40 -8.46 14.39
C PRO A 47 -0.60 -8.37 13.23
N GLU A 48 -0.73 -7.20 12.61
CA GLU A 48 -1.62 -6.95 11.48
C GLU A 48 -1.28 -7.81 10.27
N HIS A 49 0.01 -8.15 10.07
CA HIS A 49 0.42 -9.04 9.00
C HIS A 49 -0.20 -10.43 9.16
N GLN A 50 -0.13 -10.98 10.38
CA GLN A 50 -0.69 -12.29 10.69
C GLN A 50 -2.22 -12.27 10.62
N GLN A 51 -2.85 -11.19 11.06
CA GLN A 51 -4.29 -11.01 10.94
C GLN A 51 -4.73 -11.02 9.46
N ALA A 52 -4.04 -10.27 8.59
CA ALA A 52 -4.35 -10.24 7.16
C ALA A 52 -4.18 -11.62 6.49
N VAL A 53 -3.15 -12.39 6.90
CA VAL A 53 -2.94 -13.77 6.41
C VAL A 53 -4.07 -14.69 6.86
N LYS A 54 -4.50 -14.59 8.12
CA LYS A 54 -5.60 -15.39 8.67
C LYS A 54 -6.94 -15.07 7.99
N GLU A 55 -7.19 -13.80 7.71
CA GLU A 55 -8.41 -13.32 7.04
C GLU A 55 -8.37 -13.55 5.52
N GLY A 56 -7.19 -13.85 4.95
CA GLY A 56 -7.00 -14.08 3.52
C GLY A 56 -7.03 -12.82 2.66
N MET A 57 -7.24 -11.65 3.26
CA MET A 57 -7.30 -10.36 2.58
C MET A 57 -6.87 -9.20 3.47
N TRP A 58 -6.67 -8.03 2.87
CA TRP A 58 -6.42 -6.78 3.59
C TRP A 58 -7.69 -5.93 3.58
N TYR A 59 -8.21 -5.65 4.78
CA TYR A 59 -9.25 -4.63 4.95
C TYR A 59 -8.61 -3.26 5.17
N THR A 60 -9.33 -2.20 4.81
CA THR A 60 -8.87 -0.81 4.95
C THR A 60 -8.51 -0.47 6.40
N TYR A 61 -9.33 -0.89 7.37
CA TYR A 61 -9.06 -0.66 8.79
C TYR A 61 -7.74 -1.31 9.25
N LEU A 62 -7.37 -2.45 8.66
CA LEU A 62 -6.15 -3.18 8.99
C LEU A 62 -4.91 -2.50 8.42
N LEU A 63 -5.03 -1.89 7.23
CA LEU A 63 -3.99 -1.04 6.64
C LEU A 63 -3.74 0.21 7.48
N THR A 64 -4.80 0.87 7.95
CA THR A 64 -4.67 2.04 8.85
C THR A 64 -3.98 1.65 10.15
N ARG A 65 -4.44 0.60 10.83
CA ARG A 65 -3.82 0.11 12.06
C ARG A 65 -2.36 -0.29 11.87
N ALA A 66 -2.05 -0.93 10.75
CA ALA A 66 -0.68 -1.30 10.41
C ALA A 66 0.21 -0.06 10.23
N ALA A 67 -0.30 0.98 9.56
CA ALA A 67 0.44 2.24 9.40
C ALA A 67 0.71 2.91 10.76
N ASP A 68 -0.28 2.94 11.65
CA ASP A 68 -0.10 3.46 13.01
C ASP A 68 0.97 2.67 13.78
N THR A 69 0.92 1.35 13.70
CA THR A 69 1.87 0.44 14.36
C THR A 69 3.29 0.58 13.82
N LEU A 70 3.45 0.88 12.53
CA LEU A 70 4.75 1.08 11.88
C LEU A 70 5.33 2.48 12.10
N SER A 71 4.54 3.42 12.63
CA SER A 71 4.95 4.81 12.86
C SER A 71 5.64 5.03 14.21
N VAL A 72 5.76 3.97 15.02
CA VAL A 72 6.37 3.94 16.36
C VAL A 72 7.72 3.25 16.34
#